data_AF-A0A843CTW9-F1
#
_entry.id   AF-A0A843CTW9-F1
#
_cell.length_a   1.000
_cell.length_b   1.000
_cell.length_c   1.000
_cell.angle_alpha   90.00
_cell.angle_beta   90.00
_cell.angle_gamma   90.00
#
_symmetry.space_group_name_H-M   'P 1'
#
loop_
_entity.id
_entity.type
_entity.pdbx_description
1 polymer ?
#
loop_
_entity_poly.entity_id
_entity_poly.type
_entity_poly.pdbx_seq_one_letter_code
_entity_poly.pdbx_strand_id
1 'polypeptide(L)'
;KTKNKTKKRKQKMNLMTMIPVIAVDISGRHRTSDGLYKMVCAAVAVRITPGGLSEVSGMSTELFIEDHPPNVRDVAAMIEKTVLGLKKEASEGTIIVERGDLFNMDERECRVLFTRDIRFQSSIGERRAIGIAHHLSLSSRNLLIKCTDDFE
;
A
#
# COMPACT_ATOMS: atom_id res chain seq x y z
N LYS A 1 21.26 -38.27 7.69
CA LYS A 1 20.79 -37.24 8.66
C LYS A 1 21.26 -35.80 8.35
N THR A 2 22.23 -35.59 7.45
CA THR A 2 22.79 -34.26 7.09
C THR A 2 21.89 -33.42 6.16
N LYS A 3 21.23 -34.01 5.16
CA LYS A 3 20.35 -33.27 4.21
C LYS A 3 19.20 -32.49 4.88
N ASN A 4 18.61 -33.03 5.96
CA ASN A 4 17.54 -32.35 6.70
C ASN A 4 18.00 -31.15 7.52
N LYS A 5 19.25 -31.17 8.02
CA LYS A 5 19.82 -30.02 8.76
C LYS A 5 20.12 -28.85 7.81
N THR A 6 20.57 -29.14 6.59
CA THR A 6 20.87 -28.10 5.58
C THR A 6 19.60 -27.46 5.02
N LYS A 7 18.55 -28.25 4.77
CA LYS A 7 17.22 -27.72 4.40
C LYS A 7 16.64 -26.82 5.49
N LYS A 8 16.64 -27.28 6.76
CA LYS A 8 16.17 -26.46 7.90
C LYS A 8 16.97 -25.16 8.08
N ARG A 9 18.30 -25.18 7.89
CA ARG A 9 19.13 -23.96 7.94
C ARG A 9 18.82 -22.99 6.81
N LYS A 10 18.66 -23.46 5.56
CA LYS A 10 18.25 -22.60 4.42
C LYS A 10 16.86 -22.00 4.62
N GLN A 11 15.89 -22.78 5.10
CA GLN A 11 14.53 -22.32 5.38
C GLN A 11 14.53 -21.27 6.51
N LYS A 12 15.34 -21.47 7.56
CA LYS A 12 15.51 -20.53 8.66
C LYS A 12 16.25 -19.24 8.24
N MET A 13 17.24 -19.31 7.35
CA MET A 13 17.89 -18.13 6.77
C MET A 13 16.96 -17.36 5.81
N ASN A 14 16.16 -18.04 5.00
CA ASN A 14 15.14 -17.39 4.16
C ASN A 14 14.06 -16.69 4.99
N LEU A 15 13.74 -17.22 6.17
CA LEU A 15 12.83 -16.57 7.11
C LEU A 15 13.44 -15.32 7.75
N MET A 16 14.76 -15.30 7.98
CA MET A 16 15.49 -14.15 8.56
C MET A 16 15.77 -13.02 7.55
N THR A 17 15.53 -13.20 6.26
CA THR A 17 15.76 -12.18 5.21
C THR A 17 14.47 -11.62 4.60
N MET A 18 13.31 -12.03 5.10
CA MET A 18 12.02 -11.50 4.64
C MET A 18 11.69 -10.20 5.37
N ILE A 19 11.64 -9.11 4.61
CA ILE A 19 11.29 -7.78 5.10
C ILE A 19 9.78 -7.59 4.87
N PRO A 20 8.97 -7.48 5.94
CA PRO A 20 7.56 -7.16 5.80
C PRO A 20 7.39 -5.67 5.47
N VAL A 21 6.62 -5.38 4.42
CA VAL A 21 6.26 -4.01 4.03
C VAL A 21 4.79 -3.94 3.63
N ILE A 22 4.22 -2.75 3.72
CA ILE A 22 2.84 -2.49 3.30
C ILE A 22 2.90 -1.47 2.17
N ALA A 23 2.67 -1.93 0.94
CA ALA A 23 2.62 -1.06 -0.22
C ALA A 23 1.27 -0.38 -0.32
N VAL A 24 1.27 0.92 -0.54
CA VAL A 24 0.05 1.73 -0.61
C VAL A 24 0.03 2.56 -1.88
N ASP A 25 -1.15 2.71 -2.47
CA ASP A 25 -1.42 3.59 -3.62
C ASP A 25 -2.83 4.20 -3.47
N ILE A 26 -3.01 5.43 -3.97
CA ILE A 26 -4.31 6.12 -3.99
C ILE A 26 -4.65 6.51 -5.43
N SER A 27 -5.74 5.94 -5.94
CA SER A 27 -6.33 6.34 -7.22
C SER A 27 -7.42 7.40 -7.02
N GLY A 28 -7.62 8.26 -8.03
CA GLY A 28 -8.77 9.15 -8.06
C GLY A 28 -8.61 10.53 -7.45
N ARG A 29 -7.38 11.04 -7.34
CA ARG A 29 -7.08 12.40 -6.84
C ARG A 29 -7.51 13.54 -7.78
N HIS A 30 -8.42 13.26 -8.71
CA HIS A 30 -8.98 14.21 -9.66
C HIS A 30 -10.49 14.29 -9.46
N ARG A 31 -11.02 15.50 -9.63
CA ARG A 31 -12.44 15.77 -9.54
C ARG A 31 -13.20 15.02 -10.63
N THR A 32 -14.26 14.30 -10.26
CA THR A 32 -15.20 13.65 -11.17
C THR A 32 -16.23 14.64 -11.72
N SER A 33 -17.00 14.23 -12.72
CA SER A 33 -17.98 15.07 -13.44
C SER A 33 -19.07 15.65 -12.52
N ASP A 34 -19.44 14.90 -11.48
CA ASP A 34 -20.38 15.31 -10.42
C ASP A 34 -19.77 16.30 -9.40
N GLY A 35 -18.51 16.71 -9.60
CA GLY A 35 -17.84 17.68 -8.76
C GLY A 35 -17.24 17.12 -7.47
N LEU A 36 -17.19 15.80 -7.31
CA LEU A 36 -16.61 15.13 -6.13
C LEU A 36 -15.22 14.57 -6.42
N TYR A 37 -14.48 14.20 -5.38
CA TYR A 37 -13.23 13.45 -5.45
C TYR A 37 -13.49 12.04 -4.94
N LYS A 38 -13.77 11.11 -5.87
CA LYS A 38 -13.98 9.68 -5.57
C LYS A 38 -12.64 8.96 -5.59
N MET A 39 -12.02 8.85 -4.42
CA MET A 39 -10.69 8.28 -4.22
C MET A 39 -10.77 6.87 -3.64
N VAL A 40 -9.88 6.00 -4.08
CA VAL A 40 -9.69 4.67 -3.49
C VAL A 40 -8.25 4.53 -3.06
N CYS A 41 -8.04 4.31 -1.77
CA CYS A 41 -6.74 3.93 -1.24
C CYS A 41 -6.69 2.41 -1.12
N ALA A 42 -5.58 1.81 -1.55
CA ALA A 42 -5.32 0.38 -1.44
C ALA A 42 -4.06 0.12 -0.62
N ALA A 43 -4.11 -0.80 0.33
CA ALA A 43 -2.97 -1.26 1.12
C ALA A 43 -2.72 -2.74 0.87
N VAL A 44 -1.48 -3.11 0.56
CA VAL A 44 -1.08 -4.48 0.22
C VAL A 44 0.11 -4.88 1.09
N ALA A 45 -0.13 -5.79 2.03
CA ALA A 45 0.88 -6.33 2.92
C ALA A 45 1.67 -7.43 2.23
N VAL A 46 2.98 -7.25 2.08
CA VAL A 46 3.85 -8.19 1.37
C VAL A 46 5.11 -8.52 2.16
N ARG A 47 5.72 -9.66 1.86
CA ARG A 47 7.07 -10.01 2.31
C ARG A 47 8.03 -9.96 1.14
N ILE A 48 9.11 -9.19 1.29
CA ILE A 48 10.14 -9.01 0.27
C ILE A 48 11.42 -9.72 0.70
N THR A 49 12.03 -10.44 -0.24
CA THR A 49 13.35 -11.05 -0.10
C THR A 49 14.34 -10.33 -1.04
N PRO A 50 15.66 -10.58 -0.92
CA PRO A 50 16.61 -10.11 -1.93
C PRO A 50 16.30 -10.57 -3.37
N GLY A 51 15.56 -11.68 -3.53
CA GLY A 51 15.09 -12.17 -4.83
C GLY A 51 13.83 -11.46 -5.36
N GLY A 52 13.23 -10.56 -4.59
CA GLY A 52 12.01 -9.83 -4.93
C GLY A 52 10.83 -10.14 -4.01
N LEU A 53 9.62 -9.81 -4.49
CA LEU A 53 8.37 -10.08 -3.79
C LEU A 53 8.19 -11.60 -3.62
N SER A 54 8.05 -12.04 -2.38
CA SER A 54 7.92 -13.46 -2.04
C SER A 54 6.48 -13.88 -1.75
N GLU A 55 5.70 -13.01 -1.12
CA GLU A 55 4.35 -13.32 -0.63
C GLU A 55 3.51 -12.06 -0.53
N VAL A 56 2.22 -12.16 -0.85
CA VAL A 56 1.19 -11.18 -0.47
C VAL A 56 0.37 -11.79 0.67
N SER A 57 0.48 -11.17 1.84
CA SER A 57 -0.12 -11.67 3.10
C SER A 57 -1.48 -11.04 3.43
N GLY A 58 -1.83 -9.93 2.78
CA GLY A 58 -3.13 -9.27 2.96
C GLY A 58 -3.31 -8.10 2.01
N MET A 59 -4.57 -7.73 1.79
CA MET A 59 -4.98 -6.56 1.02
C MET A 59 -6.15 -5.87 1.73
N SER A 60 -6.22 -4.55 1.62
CA SER A 60 -7.36 -3.75 2.05
C SER A 60 -7.58 -2.59 1.08
N THR A 61 -8.82 -2.16 0.94
CA THR A 61 -9.20 -1.00 0.13
C THR A 61 -10.25 -0.18 0.85
N GLU A 62 -10.12 1.14 0.83
CA GLU A 62 -11.06 2.08 1.43
C GLU A 62 -11.46 3.15 0.41
N LEU A 63 -12.75 3.50 0.42
CA LEU A 63 -13.33 4.56 -0.41
C LEU A 63 -13.39 5.86 0.39
N PHE A 64 -12.99 6.94 -0.26
CA PHE A 64 -13.09 8.31 0.24
C PHE A 64 -13.78 9.16 -0.82
N ILE A 65 -14.80 9.90 -0.41
CA ILE A 65 -15.55 10.80 -1.28
C ILE A 65 -15.52 12.17 -0.61
N GLU A 66 -14.86 13.12 -1.25
CA GLU A 66 -14.67 14.48 -0.73
C GLU A 66 -15.14 15.51 -1.76
N ASP A 67 -15.51 16.71 -1.33
CA ASP A 67 -15.88 17.83 -2.21
C ASP A 67 -14.68 18.76 -2.52
N HIS A 68 -13.53 18.51 -1.92
CA HIS A 68 -12.30 19.27 -2.06
C HIS A 68 -11.10 18.40 -2.47
N PRO A 69 -10.08 18.97 -3.12
CA PRO A 69 -8.84 18.23 -3.39
C PRO A 69 -8.16 17.79 -2.08
N PRO A 70 -7.57 16.59 -2.03
CA PRO A 70 -6.89 16.12 -0.83
C PRO A 70 -5.61 16.94 -0.60
N ASN A 71 -5.38 17.33 0.65
CA ASN A 71 -4.09 17.82 1.12
C ASN A 71 -3.26 16.66 1.70
N VAL A 72 -2.02 16.91 2.11
CA VAL A 72 -1.13 15.85 2.60
C VAL A 72 -1.61 15.15 3.88
N ARG A 73 -2.31 15.88 4.78
CA ARG A 73 -2.89 15.28 5.99
C ARG A 73 -4.04 14.35 5.64
N ASP A 74 -4.85 14.71 4.65
CA ASP A 74 -5.92 13.84 4.15
C ASP A 74 -5.32 12.56 3.58
N VAL A 75 -4.25 12.66 2.77
CA VAL A 75 -3.52 11.50 2.24
C VAL A 75 -2.97 10.61 3.35
N ALA A 76 -2.31 11.18 4.36
CA ALA A 76 -1.79 10.41 5.48
C ALA A 76 -2.90 9.69 6.25
N ALA A 77 -4.02 10.36 6.51
CA ALA A 77 -5.18 9.78 7.18
C ALA A 77 -5.84 8.66 6.35
N MET A 78 -5.96 8.84 5.03
CA MET A 78 -6.47 7.81 4.10
C MET A 78 -5.61 6.55 4.16
N ILE A 79 -4.28 6.72 4.11
CA ILE A 79 -3.32 5.62 4.17
C ILE A 79 -3.46 4.88 5.50
N GLU A 80 -3.42 5.58 6.63
CA GLU A 80 -3.54 4.96 7.96
C GLU A 80 -4.86 4.20 8.12
N LYS A 81 -5.98 4.80 7.72
CA LYS A 81 -7.30 4.15 7.77
C LYS A 81 -7.32 2.87 6.93
N THR A 82 -6.77 2.91 5.72
CA THR A 82 -6.72 1.73 4.83
C THR A 82 -5.82 0.63 5.39
N VAL A 83 -4.67 1.01 5.96
CA VAL A 83 -3.74 0.06 6.59
C VAL A 83 -4.37 -0.61 7.83
N LEU A 84 -5.20 0.11 8.59
CA LEU A 84 -5.96 -0.46 9.72
C LEU A 84 -6.96 -1.54 9.29
N GLY A 85 -7.42 -1.51 8.03
CA GLY A 85 -8.30 -2.54 7.47
C GLY A 85 -7.59 -3.88 7.16
N LEU A 86 -6.26 -3.95 7.26
CA LEU A 86 -5.53 -5.21 7.14
C LEU A 86 -5.74 -6.08 8.39
N LYS A 87 -5.82 -7.41 8.20
CA LYS A 87 -5.79 -8.35 9.31
C LYS A 87 -4.53 -8.15 10.16
N LYS A 88 -4.64 -8.32 11.46
CA LYS A 88 -3.57 -8.02 12.43
C LYS A 88 -2.23 -8.66 12.03
N GLU A 89 -2.27 -9.92 11.58
CA GLU A 89 -1.08 -10.71 11.19
C GLU A 89 -0.41 -10.20 9.89
N ALA A 90 -1.18 -9.50 9.04
CA ALA A 90 -0.69 -8.88 7.81
C ALA A 90 -0.33 -7.41 8.00
N SER A 91 -0.76 -6.79 9.11
CA SER A 91 -0.51 -5.37 9.39
C SER A 91 0.88 -5.08 9.95
N GLU A 92 1.75 -6.09 10.07
CA GLU A 92 3.14 -5.90 10.49
C GLU A 92 3.97 -5.44 9.28
N GLY A 93 4.64 -4.29 9.37
CA GLY A 93 5.55 -3.82 8.33
C GLY A 93 5.63 -2.30 8.22
N THR A 94 6.69 -1.83 7.54
CA THR A 94 6.87 -0.42 7.18
C THR A 94 5.97 -0.08 5.99
N ILE A 95 5.26 1.04 6.05
CA ILE A 95 4.50 1.57 4.92
C ILE A 95 5.48 2.06 3.86
N ILE A 96 5.25 1.66 2.61
CA ILE A 96 6.00 2.14 1.45
C ILE A 96 5.03 2.80 0.46
N VAL A 97 5.44 3.96 -0.04
CA VAL A 97 4.68 4.80 -0.97
C VAL A 97 5.59 5.40 -2.04
N GLU A 98 4.99 5.91 -3.12
CA GLU A 98 5.73 6.69 -4.11
C GLU A 98 6.00 8.11 -3.60
N ARG A 99 7.08 8.74 -4.09
CA ARG A 99 7.41 10.13 -3.71
C ARG A 99 6.29 11.11 -4.08
N GLY A 100 5.65 10.87 -5.22
CA GLY A 100 4.53 11.68 -5.69
C GLY A 100 3.29 11.59 -4.81
N ASP A 101 3.11 10.49 -4.07
CA ASP A 101 1.92 10.29 -3.23
C ASP A 101 1.83 11.30 -2.09
N LEU A 102 2.98 11.77 -1.59
CA LEU A 102 3.09 12.71 -0.48
C LEU A 102 3.64 14.06 -0.96
N PHE A 103 3.21 14.52 -2.13
CA PHE A 103 3.52 15.84 -2.67
C PHE A 103 5.04 16.13 -2.77
N ASN A 104 5.86 15.09 -2.98
CA ASN A 104 7.32 15.17 -3.00
C ASN A 104 7.97 15.76 -1.73
N MET A 105 7.29 15.66 -0.58
CA MET A 105 7.86 16.05 0.72
C MET A 105 9.10 15.23 1.10
N ASP A 106 9.93 15.77 2.00
CA ASP A 106 11.06 15.02 2.56
C ASP A 106 10.55 13.85 3.41
N GLU A 107 11.31 12.74 3.42
CA GLU A 107 10.89 11.54 4.16
C GLU A 107 10.74 11.82 5.66
N ARG A 108 11.57 12.71 6.23
CA ARG A 108 11.49 13.08 7.66
C ARG A 108 10.21 13.87 7.96
N GLU A 109 9.78 14.72 7.05
CA GLU A 109 8.52 15.47 7.16
C GLU A 109 7.31 14.54 7.00
N CYS A 110 7.39 13.56 6.10
CA CYS A 110 6.34 12.55 5.98
C CYS A 110 6.18 11.78 7.28
N ARG A 111 7.28 11.33 7.91
CA ARG A 111 7.22 10.50 9.13
C ARG A 111 6.45 11.13 10.29
N VAL A 112 6.40 12.46 10.41
CA VAL A 112 5.63 13.10 11.49
C VAL A 112 4.10 13.03 11.29
N LEU A 113 3.64 12.63 10.10
CA LEU A 113 2.22 12.50 9.76
C LEU A 113 1.65 11.10 10.05
N PHE A 114 2.51 10.12 10.33
CA PHE A 114 2.10 8.72 10.48
C PHE A 114 2.39 8.21 11.89
N THR A 115 1.56 7.29 12.35
CA THR A 115 1.77 6.52 13.57
C THR A 115 2.69 5.33 13.35
N ARG A 116 2.78 4.87 12.10
CA ARG A 116 3.64 3.75 11.65
C ARG A 116 4.87 4.27 10.92
N ASP A 117 5.91 3.44 10.90
CA ASP A 117 7.08 3.71 10.07
C ASP A 117 6.68 3.81 8.60
N ILE A 118 7.11 4.89 7.95
CA ILE A 118 6.90 5.13 6.52
C ILE A 118 8.22 5.51 5.85
N ARG A 119 8.36 5.10 4.60
CA ARG A 119 9.44 5.53 3.71
C ARG A 119 9.03 5.44 2.24
N PHE A 120 9.86 6.01 1.38
CA PHE A 120 9.68 5.83 -0.07
C PHE A 120 10.23 4.49 -0.54
N GLN A 121 9.69 3.96 -1.66
CA GLN A 121 10.26 2.77 -2.28
C GLN A 121 11.73 2.97 -2.68
N SER A 122 12.54 1.93 -2.51
CA SER A 122 13.97 1.91 -2.84
C SER A 122 14.40 0.67 -3.62
N SER A 123 13.64 -0.44 -3.54
CA SER A 123 13.99 -1.70 -4.22
C SER A 123 13.05 -2.06 -5.38
N ILE A 124 13.49 -3.00 -6.23
CA ILE A 124 12.65 -3.55 -7.31
C ILE A 124 11.45 -4.33 -6.74
N GLY A 125 11.65 -5.05 -5.64
CA GLY A 125 10.58 -5.77 -4.95
C GLY A 125 9.48 -4.82 -4.45
N GLU A 126 9.89 -3.68 -3.90
CA GLU A 126 8.97 -2.65 -3.40
C GLU A 126 8.20 -1.97 -4.53
N ARG A 127 8.87 -1.64 -5.64
CA ARG A 127 8.20 -1.13 -6.83
C ARG A 127 7.15 -2.10 -7.38
N ARG A 128 7.44 -3.41 -7.37
CA ARG A 128 6.45 -4.42 -7.76
C ARG A 128 5.28 -4.48 -6.77
N ALA A 129 5.54 -4.36 -5.47
CA ALA A 129 4.48 -4.34 -4.46
C ALA A 129 3.56 -3.12 -4.64
N ILE A 130 4.12 -1.95 -4.92
CA ILE A 130 3.35 -0.74 -5.24
C ILE A 130 2.56 -0.91 -6.53
N GLY A 131 3.13 -1.54 -7.56
CA GLY A 131 2.37 -1.89 -8.76
C GLY A 131 1.13 -2.75 -8.48
N ILE A 132 1.18 -3.66 -7.51
CA ILE A 132 0.01 -4.43 -7.07
C ILE A 132 -1.01 -3.50 -6.39
N ALA A 133 -0.57 -2.64 -5.48
CA ALA A 133 -1.44 -1.66 -4.82
C ALA A 133 -2.11 -0.71 -5.83
N HIS A 134 -1.36 -0.25 -6.83
CA HIS A 134 -1.85 0.59 -7.93
C HIS A 134 -2.92 -0.09 -8.76
N HIS A 135 -2.69 -1.35 -9.18
CA HIS A 135 -3.72 -2.09 -9.91
C HIS A 135 -4.97 -2.32 -9.06
N LEU A 136 -4.81 -2.56 -7.76
CA LEU A 136 -5.92 -2.74 -6.83
C LEU A 136 -6.73 -1.46 -6.65
N SER A 137 -6.08 -0.33 -6.34
CA SER A 137 -6.75 0.97 -6.16
C SER A 137 -7.48 1.41 -7.44
N LEU A 138 -6.82 1.30 -8.60
CA LEU A 138 -7.37 1.71 -9.89
C LEU A 138 -8.54 0.83 -10.32
N SER A 139 -8.42 -0.50 -10.19
CA SER A 139 -9.48 -1.42 -10.59
C SER A 139 -10.71 -1.28 -9.69
N SER A 140 -10.50 -1.17 -8.38
CA SER A 140 -11.58 -0.92 -7.42
C SER A 140 -12.28 0.41 -7.68
N ARG A 141 -11.53 1.48 -7.96
CA ARG A 141 -12.11 2.77 -8.34
C ARG A 141 -12.93 2.68 -9.63
N ASN A 142 -12.41 2.02 -10.66
CA ASN A 142 -13.11 1.86 -11.93
C ASN A 142 -14.40 1.05 -11.76
N LEU A 143 -14.40 0.03 -10.91
CA LEU A 143 -15.60 -0.72 -10.57
C LEU A 143 -16.62 0.17 -9.85
N LEU A 144 -16.18 0.95 -8.86
CA LEU A 144 -17.04 1.89 -8.14
C LEU A 144 -17.70 2.90 -9.07
N ILE A 145 -16.93 3.51 -9.97
CA ILE A 145 -17.45 4.49 -10.93
C ILE A 145 -18.50 3.85 -11.84
N LYS A 146 -18.20 2.68 -12.43
CA LYS A 146 -19.18 1.96 -13.25
C LYS A 146 -20.46 1.65 -12.47
N CYS A 147 -20.31 1.13 -11.26
CA CYS A 147 -21.45 0.83 -10.40
C CYS A 147 -22.21 2.06 -9.92
N THR A 148 -21.65 3.28 -9.98
CA THR A 148 -22.39 4.51 -9.65
C THR A 148 -23.01 5.16 -10.88
N ASP A 149 -22.35 5.05 -12.04
CA ASP A 149 -22.81 5.62 -13.30
C ASP A 149 -23.99 4.83 -13.89
N ASP A 150 -24.11 3.53 -13.59
CA ASP A 150 -25.23 2.67 -14.03
C ASP A 150 -26.58 3.00 -13.34
N PHE A 151 -26.62 3.96 -12.40
CA PHE A 151 -27.83 4.39 -11.69
C PHE A 151 -28.30 5.81 -12.02
N GLU A 152 -27.67 6.50 -12.98
CA GLU A 152 -28.13 7.78 -13.56
C GLU A 152 -28.75 7.57 -14.95
#